data_AF-A0A1F8JNL5-F1
#
_entry.id   AF-A0A1F8JNL5-F1
#
_cell.length_a   1.000
_cell.length_b   1.000
_cell.length_c   1.000
_cell.angle_alpha   90.00
_cell.angle_beta   90.00
_cell.angle_gamma   90.00
#
_symmetry.space_group_name_H-M   'P 1'
#
loop_
_entity.id
_entity.type
_entity.pdbx_description
1 polymer ?
#
loop_
_entity_poly.entity_id
_entity_poly.type
_entity_poly.pdbx_seq_one_letter_code
_entity_poly.pdbx_strand_id
1 'polypeptide(L)'
;MILKKIQSIRSLRKSRRVLLQIHRYFGRKGNLLAPESKEQLEKQLELLHQAIFKKQAQKAELAANELQQLALKFIPKTPWDKARDFTSSILFALLVAIVIRQMWFEFYTIPTGSMRPTLKEGDYLVVSKSDYSLNVPLQTSHFYFKPSLVQRGSIVVFTGENMDIQDADTTYFYLFPGKKQLVKRLIGKPGDSLYFYGGKIYGVSARGKDLKELRTNDWFEGSEHIPYIRFDGKVETPKQLPGGIHSPVIFYQMNEPIAKLGLDTIGTIRGEMLPGKNHPAPTHYSDLWGIKNYAMTRLLNKSQLDQIHPGSSKDLEPGVLYLEITHHPTLKGAQLIRDEYGRLRPDLTLSVSLIPLTQEHIERIGNHMTTCRFAVKNGKAHRFGWDPASFLAHLPSMPNIPDGTYEIQNGKASKILWSDIAKALPPDHPLYSKSPESIQLLYNLGVEFLTQYNPSPKVQRLYPSRYAYFRDSQLYLLGFPILQKDDPALIRFLKREYQKQSMSTSVHPYFPFDDNGAPIQKNGEIDIDFIRRNGITIPENMYLVLGDNHAMSGDSRQFGFVPESNLKGAVKFLFWPAGSRFGMPMQPLQPFFAFPNIAVWGAFLMIVPAVIIYRRRKLKNLLK
;
A
#
# COMPACT_ATOMS: atom_id res chain seq x y z
N MET A 1 -3.66 8.25 -60.71
CA MET A 1 -4.81 7.31 -60.84
C MET A 1 -5.33 6.78 -59.49
N ILE A 2 -4.44 6.33 -58.58
CA ILE A 2 -4.81 5.75 -57.27
C ILE A 2 -5.54 6.73 -56.35
N LEU A 3 -5.09 8.00 -56.27
CA LEU A 3 -5.74 9.06 -55.47
C LEU A 3 -7.18 9.36 -55.89
N LYS A 4 -7.47 9.44 -57.20
CA LYS A 4 -8.82 9.64 -57.74
C LYS A 4 -9.75 8.47 -57.39
N LYS A 5 -9.23 7.23 -57.42
CA LYS A 5 -9.97 6.01 -57.03
C LYS A 5 -10.27 5.99 -55.53
N ILE A 6 -9.33 6.42 -54.69
CA ILE A 6 -9.52 6.55 -53.24
C ILE A 6 -10.55 7.63 -52.91
N GLN A 7 -10.50 8.79 -53.58
CA GLN A 7 -11.49 9.88 -53.41
C GLN A 7 -12.90 9.43 -53.82
N SER A 8 -13.04 8.78 -54.98
CA SER A 8 -14.32 8.23 -55.44
C SER A 8 -14.94 7.24 -54.44
N ILE A 9 -14.13 6.35 -53.86
CA ILE A 9 -14.58 5.40 -52.84
C ILE A 9 -14.97 6.12 -51.54
N ARG A 10 -14.22 7.13 -51.12
CA ARG A 10 -14.54 7.94 -49.93
C ARG A 10 -15.84 8.71 -50.10
N SER A 11 -16.03 9.35 -51.25
CA SER A 11 -17.23 10.11 -51.62
C SER A 11 -18.48 9.23 -51.60
N LEU A 12 -18.47 8.08 -52.30
CA LEU A 12 -19.57 7.12 -52.27
C LEU A 12 -19.87 6.59 -50.85
N ARG A 13 -18.86 6.40 -50.00
CA ARG A 13 -19.04 6.01 -48.60
C ARG A 13 -19.69 7.13 -47.76
N LYS A 14 -19.34 8.39 -48.00
CA LYS A 14 -19.93 9.56 -47.33
C LYS A 14 -21.39 9.72 -47.74
N SER A 15 -21.68 9.73 -49.04
CA SER A 15 -23.04 9.81 -49.60
C SER A 15 -23.96 8.72 -49.08
N ARG A 16 -23.44 7.49 -48.96
CA ARG A 16 -24.17 6.37 -48.33
C ARG A 16 -24.53 6.64 -46.87
N ARG A 17 -23.66 7.27 -46.07
CA ARG A 17 -23.99 7.61 -44.67
C ARG A 17 -25.11 8.63 -44.61
N VAL A 18 -25.06 9.64 -45.49
CA VAL A 18 -26.08 10.70 -45.57
C VAL A 18 -27.44 10.10 -45.92
N LEU A 19 -27.50 9.25 -46.96
CA LEU A 19 -28.71 8.50 -47.34
C LEU A 19 -29.29 7.75 -46.13
N LEU A 20 -28.48 6.95 -45.45
CA LEU A 20 -28.93 6.13 -44.32
C LEU A 20 -29.42 6.94 -43.12
N GLN A 21 -28.75 8.05 -42.83
CA GLN A 21 -29.10 8.91 -41.70
C GLN A 21 -30.45 9.57 -41.98
N ILE A 22 -30.59 10.20 -43.15
CA ILE A 22 -31.79 10.95 -43.51
C ILE A 22 -32.97 10.01 -43.74
N HIS A 23 -32.78 8.85 -44.37
CA HIS A 23 -33.83 7.85 -44.55
C HIS A 23 -34.40 7.35 -43.20
N ARG A 24 -33.57 7.16 -42.17
CA ARG A 24 -34.08 6.82 -40.82
C ARG A 24 -34.86 7.95 -40.16
N TYR A 25 -34.43 9.19 -40.34
CA TYR A 25 -35.15 10.35 -39.81
C TYR A 25 -36.49 10.53 -40.55
N PHE A 26 -36.48 10.38 -41.86
CA PHE A 26 -37.66 10.39 -42.72
C PHE A 26 -38.63 9.27 -42.34
N GLY A 27 -38.18 8.04 -42.11
CA GLY A 27 -39.06 6.94 -41.65
C GLY A 27 -39.69 7.17 -40.27
N ARG A 28 -39.07 7.99 -39.40
CA ARG A 28 -39.61 8.31 -38.06
C ARG A 28 -40.53 9.53 -38.03
N LYS A 29 -40.27 10.52 -38.89
CA LYS A 29 -40.95 11.83 -38.87
C LYS A 29 -41.66 12.18 -40.17
N GLY A 30 -41.57 11.33 -41.19
CA GLY A 30 -42.11 11.58 -42.52
C GLY A 30 -43.63 11.71 -42.56
N ASN A 31 -44.33 11.09 -41.62
CA ASN A 31 -45.78 11.23 -41.46
C ASN A 31 -46.21 12.58 -40.85
N LEU A 32 -45.26 13.36 -40.31
CA LEU A 32 -45.50 14.69 -39.74
C LEU A 32 -45.18 15.82 -40.75
N LEU A 33 -44.74 15.48 -41.97
CA LEU A 33 -44.37 16.44 -43.01
C LEU A 33 -45.57 16.80 -43.89
N ALA A 34 -45.58 18.02 -44.41
CA ALA A 34 -46.52 18.42 -45.46
C ALA A 34 -46.32 17.54 -46.73
N PRO A 35 -47.38 17.23 -47.49
CA PRO A 35 -47.31 16.33 -48.65
C PRO A 35 -46.23 16.70 -49.67
N GLU A 36 -46.13 17.98 -50.02
CA GLU A 36 -45.12 18.50 -50.97
C GLU A 36 -43.68 18.34 -50.46
N SER A 37 -43.46 18.60 -49.17
CA SER A 37 -42.13 18.44 -48.54
C SER A 37 -41.72 16.98 -48.45
N LYS A 38 -42.70 16.09 -48.25
CA LYS A 38 -42.51 14.64 -48.22
C LYS A 38 -42.10 14.11 -49.59
N GLU A 39 -42.82 14.50 -50.65
CA GLU A 39 -42.52 14.11 -52.03
C GLU A 39 -41.13 14.60 -52.48
N GLN A 40 -40.75 15.84 -52.14
CA GLN A 40 -39.42 16.37 -52.43
C GLN A 40 -38.29 15.57 -51.75
N LEU A 41 -38.49 15.16 -50.50
CA LEU A 41 -37.54 14.33 -49.75
C LEU A 41 -37.44 12.90 -50.32
N GLU A 42 -38.57 12.29 -50.70
CA GLU A 42 -38.62 10.95 -51.31
C GLU A 42 -37.89 10.93 -52.65
N LYS A 43 -38.16 11.93 -53.52
CA LYS A 43 -37.49 12.07 -54.81
C LYS A 43 -35.97 12.21 -54.65
N GLN A 44 -35.52 13.02 -53.69
CA GLN A 44 -34.08 13.22 -53.48
C GLN A 44 -33.40 12.03 -52.80
N LEU A 45 -34.13 11.30 -51.94
CA LEU A 45 -33.69 10.00 -51.40
C LEU A 45 -33.49 8.99 -52.53
N GLU A 46 -34.42 8.93 -53.49
CA GLU A 46 -34.36 8.01 -54.62
C GLU A 46 -33.22 8.37 -55.59
N LEU A 47 -33.04 9.65 -55.92
CA LEU A 47 -31.93 10.12 -56.75
C LEU A 47 -30.57 9.78 -56.13
N LEU A 48 -30.42 10.01 -54.82
CA LEU A 48 -29.21 9.63 -54.10
C LEU A 48 -29.00 8.11 -54.11
N HIS A 49 -30.08 7.33 -53.92
CA HIS A 49 -30.02 5.87 -53.96
C HIS A 49 -29.56 5.36 -55.34
N GLN A 50 -30.14 5.87 -56.43
CA GLN A 50 -29.77 5.50 -57.80
C GLN A 50 -28.33 5.90 -58.14
N ALA A 51 -27.88 7.10 -57.74
CA ALA A 51 -26.50 7.55 -57.96
C ALA A 51 -25.48 6.67 -57.22
N ILE A 52 -25.82 6.23 -56.01
CA ILE A 52 -25.02 5.29 -55.22
C ILE A 52 -25.01 3.89 -55.85
N PHE A 53 -26.15 3.41 -56.34
CA PHE A 53 -26.29 2.11 -56.99
C PHE A 53 -25.46 2.04 -58.28
N LYS A 54 -25.54 3.09 -59.11
CA LYS A 54 -24.76 3.25 -60.34
C LYS A 54 -23.28 3.59 -60.11
N LYS A 55 -22.83 3.67 -58.84
CA LYS A 55 -21.44 3.99 -58.43
C LYS A 55 -20.91 5.33 -58.97
N GLN A 56 -21.78 6.32 -59.17
CA GLN A 56 -21.42 7.63 -59.71
C GLN A 56 -21.03 8.58 -58.56
N ALA A 57 -19.73 8.63 -58.21
CA ALA A 57 -19.27 9.34 -57.01
C ALA A 57 -19.62 10.84 -56.96
N GLN A 58 -19.36 11.60 -58.03
CA GLN A 58 -19.66 13.04 -58.07
C GLN A 58 -21.16 13.33 -57.96
N LYS A 59 -22.00 12.59 -58.70
CA LYS A 59 -23.46 12.72 -58.65
C LYS A 59 -24.02 12.32 -57.29
N ALA A 60 -23.48 11.26 -56.67
CA ALA A 60 -23.88 10.83 -55.34
C ALA A 60 -23.47 11.84 -54.25
N GLU A 61 -22.36 12.57 -54.41
CA GLU A 61 -21.96 13.62 -53.47
C GLU A 61 -22.85 14.85 -53.56
N LEU A 62 -23.18 15.26 -54.78
CA LEU A 62 -24.06 16.40 -55.05
C LEU A 62 -25.48 16.13 -54.53
N ALA A 63 -26.05 14.97 -54.87
CA ALA A 63 -27.35 14.53 -54.36
C ALA A 63 -27.36 14.34 -52.83
N ALA A 64 -26.24 13.93 -52.22
CA ALA A 64 -26.13 13.83 -50.77
C ALA A 64 -26.17 15.20 -50.09
N ASN A 65 -25.45 16.18 -50.64
CA ASN A 65 -25.43 17.54 -50.09
C ASN A 65 -26.82 18.20 -50.21
N GLU A 66 -27.48 18.07 -51.35
CA GLU A 66 -28.84 18.56 -51.57
C GLU A 66 -29.85 17.90 -50.63
N LEU A 67 -29.82 16.56 -50.51
CA LEU A 67 -30.66 15.83 -49.58
C LEU A 67 -30.42 16.29 -48.13
N GLN A 68 -29.18 16.59 -47.76
CA GLN A 68 -28.83 17.07 -46.43
C GLN A 68 -29.37 18.48 -46.16
N GLN A 69 -29.35 19.37 -47.15
CA GLN A 69 -29.96 20.70 -47.06
C GLN A 69 -31.49 20.61 -46.94
N LEU A 70 -32.14 19.79 -47.76
CA LEU A 70 -33.60 19.57 -47.69
C LEU A 70 -34.00 18.94 -46.35
N ALA A 71 -33.24 17.96 -45.86
CA ALA A 71 -33.49 17.34 -44.56
C ALA A 71 -33.32 18.34 -43.40
N LEU A 72 -32.35 19.26 -43.46
CA LEU A 72 -32.19 20.31 -42.46
C LEU A 72 -33.36 21.31 -42.47
N LYS A 73 -33.90 21.60 -43.66
CA LYS A 73 -35.04 22.51 -43.85
C LYS A 73 -36.36 21.91 -43.37
N PHE A 74 -36.64 20.66 -43.75
CA PHE A 74 -37.94 20.04 -43.50
C PHE A 74 -37.98 19.17 -42.24
N ILE A 75 -36.85 18.64 -41.79
CA ILE A 75 -36.75 17.80 -40.58
C ILE A 75 -35.63 18.34 -39.67
N PRO A 76 -35.77 19.57 -39.13
CA PRO A 76 -34.77 20.09 -38.20
C PRO A 76 -34.69 19.17 -36.96
N LYS A 77 -33.46 18.92 -36.50
CA LYS A 77 -33.27 18.24 -35.21
C LYS A 77 -33.86 19.13 -34.12
N THR A 78 -34.85 18.62 -33.40
CA THR A 78 -35.43 19.36 -32.27
C THR A 78 -34.38 19.51 -31.17
N PRO A 79 -34.52 20.50 -30.26
CA PRO A 79 -33.66 20.60 -29.07
C PRO A 79 -33.59 19.28 -28.30
N TRP A 80 -34.72 18.56 -28.21
CA TRP A 80 -34.81 17.22 -27.63
C TRP A 80 -33.96 16.17 -28.35
N ASP A 81 -33.99 16.13 -29.70
CA ASP A 81 -33.16 15.20 -30.48
C ASP A 81 -31.66 15.47 -30.27
N LYS A 82 -31.28 16.75 -30.23
CA LYS A 82 -29.89 17.16 -29.97
C LYS A 82 -29.45 16.76 -28.56
N ALA A 83 -30.30 17.02 -27.56
CA ALA A 83 -30.05 16.63 -26.17
C ALA A 83 -29.90 15.11 -26.05
N ARG A 84 -30.81 14.33 -26.64
CA ARG A 84 -30.76 12.86 -26.62
C ARG A 84 -29.48 12.31 -27.26
N ASP A 85 -29.08 12.83 -28.44
CA ASP A 85 -27.85 12.42 -29.11
C ASP A 85 -26.61 12.74 -28.25
N PHE A 86 -26.58 13.92 -27.62
CA PHE A 86 -25.51 14.33 -26.71
C PHE A 86 -25.45 13.45 -25.46
N THR A 87 -26.57 13.27 -24.75
CA THR A 87 -26.67 12.43 -23.56
C THR A 87 -26.29 10.98 -23.86
N SER A 88 -26.75 10.41 -24.98
CA SER A 88 -26.42 9.04 -25.36
C SER A 88 -24.92 8.87 -25.66
N SER A 89 -24.27 9.89 -26.24
CA SER A 89 -22.83 9.87 -26.51
C SER A 89 -22.02 9.94 -25.22
N ILE A 90 -22.44 10.78 -24.27
CA ILE A 90 -21.82 10.86 -22.94
C ILE A 90 -22.00 9.54 -22.18
N LEU A 91 -23.23 8.99 -22.16
CA LEU A 91 -23.51 7.74 -21.46
C LEU A 91 -22.69 6.59 -22.05
N PHE A 92 -22.55 6.53 -23.37
CA PHE A 92 -21.69 5.55 -24.03
C PHE A 92 -20.21 5.74 -23.68
N ALA A 93 -19.71 6.97 -23.71
CA ALA A 93 -18.33 7.27 -23.32
C ALA A 93 -18.06 6.90 -21.86
N LEU A 94 -19.00 7.19 -20.96
CA LEU A 94 -18.94 6.82 -19.54
C LEU A 94 -18.93 5.29 -19.36
N LEU A 95 -19.82 4.57 -20.06
CA LEU A 95 -19.85 3.11 -20.04
C LEU A 95 -18.50 2.51 -20.48
N VAL A 96 -17.96 2.99 -21.60
CA VAL A 96 -16.65 2.54 -22.12
C VAL A 96 -15.54 2.87 -21.12
N ALA A 97 -15.53 4.07 -20.54
CA ALA A 97 -14.55 4.46 -19.53
C ALA A 97 -14.62 3.56 -18.28
N ILE A 98 -15.82 3.21 -17.82
CA ILE A 98 -16.02 2.28 -16.69
C ILE A 98 -15.46 0.90 -17.04
N VAL A 99 -15.78 0.35 -18.22
CA VAL A 99 -15.30 -0.97 -18.64
C VAL A 99 -13.77 -1.00 -18.74
N ILE A 100 -13.16 0.01 -19.37
CA ILE A 100 -11.70 0.09 -19.50
C ILE A 100 -11.06 0.18 -18.11
N ARG A 101 -11.54 1.08 -17.25
CA ARG A 101 -10.95 1.32 -15.92
C ARG A 101 -11.08 0.10 -15.00
N GLN A 102 -12.18 -0.64 -15.09
CA GLN A 102 -12.42 -1.79 -14.22
C GLN A 102 -11.76 -3.08 -14.74
N MET A 103 -11.68 -3.27 -16.05
CA MET A 103 -11.24 -4.54 -16.64
C MET A 103 -9.86 -4.50 -17.31
N TRP A 104 -9.32 -3.33 -17.65
CA TRP A 104 -8.09 -3.24 -18.44
C TRP A 104 -6.95 -2.53 -17.71
N PHE A 105 -7.06 -1.22 -17.48
CA PHE A 105 -6.03 -0.48 -16.76
C PHE A 105 -6.59 0.78 -16.10
N GLU A 106 -5.89 1.26 -15.09
CA GLU A 106 -6.27 2.46 -14.34
C GLU A 106 -5.02 3.24 -13.93
N PHE A 107 -5.14 4.57 -13.91
CA PHE A 107 -4.10 5.46 -13.42
C PHE A 107 -4.30 5.74 -11.93
N TYR A 108 -3.23 5.62 -11.15
CA TYR A 108 -3.20 5.88 -9.71
C TYR A 108 -2.17 6.94 -9.38
N THR A 109 -2.44 7.71 -8.33
CA THR A 109 -1.45 8.59 -7.69
C THR A 109 -1.15 8.01 -6.31
N ILE A 110 0.12 8.02 -5.89
CA ILE A 110 0.55 7.58 -4.56
C ILE A 110 0.46 8.74 -3.57
N PRO A 111 -0.44 8.69 -2.57
CA PRO A 111 -0.60 9.78 -1.60
C PRO A 111 0.22 9.58 -0.32
N THR A 112 0.78 8.38 -0.09
CA THR A 112 1.42 8.02 1.19
C THR A 112 2.78 7.36 1.00
N GLY A 113 3.69 7.56 1.95
CA GLY A 113 5.04 7.00 1.95
C GLY A 113 5.18 5.55 2.40
N SER A 114 4.10 4.76 2.40
CA SER A 114 4.10 3.35 2.87
C SER A 114 4.92 2.40 1.99
N MET A 115 5.15 2.78 0.74
CA MET A 115 5.90 2.00 -0.25
C MET A 115 7.31 2.56 -0.51
N ARG A 116 7.79 3.48 0.33
CA ARG A 116 9.16 4.02 0.19
C ARG A 116 10.18 2.89 0.46
N PRO A 117 11.33 2.85 -0.23
CA PRO A 117 11.76 3.78 -1.27
C PRO A 117 11.21 3.47 -2.67
N THR A 118 10.56 2.32 -2.89
CA THR A 118 10.13 1.84 -4.22
C THR A 118 9.12 2.77 -4.88
N LEU A 119 8.09 3.21 -4.15
CA LEU A 119 7.11 4.19 -4.60
C LEU A 119 7.02 5.32 -3.56
N LYS A 120 7.04 6.56 -4.03
CA LYS A 120 7.02 7.77 -3.20
C LYS A 120 5.74 8.55 -3.41
N GLU A 121 5.44 9.42 -2.45
CA GLU A 121 4.35 10.38 -2.56
C GLU A 121 4.53 11.25 -3.82
N GLY A 122 3.45 11.37 -4.61
CA GLY A 122 3.44 12.08 -5.88
C GLY A 122 3.70 11.21 -7.12
N ASP A 123 4.03 9.93 -6.95
CA ASP A 123 4.21 9.02 -8.09
C ASP A 123 2.87 8.70 -8.76
N TYR A 124 2.86 8.70 -10.10
CA TYR A 124 1.72 8.27 -10.90
C TYR A 124 2.01 6.95 -11.60
N LEU A 125 1.08 6.02 -11.43
CA LEU A 125 1.23 4.62 -11.80
C LEU A 125 0.18 4.22 -12.83
N VAL A 126 0.59 3.34 -13.73
CA VAL A 126 -0.31 2.53 -14.55
C VAL A 126 -0.49 1.19 -13.86
N VAL A 127 -1.73 0.83 -13.57
CA VAL A 127 -2.10 -0.44 -12.95
C VAL A 127 -2.85 -1.29 -13.96
N SER A 128 -2.35 -2.48 -14.22
CA SER A 128 -3.04 -3.48 -15.05
C SER A 128 -4.12 -4.18 -14.22
N LYS A 129 -5.33 -4.25 -14.76
CA LYS A 129 -6.48 -4.96 -14.17
C LYS A 129 -6.64 -6.37 -14.70
N SER A 130 -5.83 -6.75 -15.69
CA SER A 130 -5.93 -8.01 -16.43
C SER A 130 -4.71 -8.93 -16.28
N ASP A 131 -3.85 -8.69 -15.28
CA ASP A 131 -2.64 -9.49 -15.10
C ASP A 131 -2.92 -10.89 -14.55
N TYR A 132 -3.86 -10.99 -13.60
CA TYR A 132 -4.20 -12.26 -12.94
C TYR A 132 -5.70 -12.49 -12.83
N SER A 133 -6.54 -11.53 -13.23
CA SER A 133 -7.99 -11.60 -13.12
C SER A 133 -8.72 -10.95 -14.30
N LEU A 134 -9.99 -11.31 -14.45
CA LEU A 134 -10.99 -10.55 -15.19
C LEU A 134 -12.01 -10.04 -14.19
N ASN A 135 -11.93 -8.76 -13.83
CA ASN A 135 -12.78 -8.18 -12.79
C ASN A 135 -14.23 -8.01 -13.26
N VAL A 136 -15.18 -8.15 -12.33
CA VAL A 136 -16.57 -7.73 -12.56
C VAL A 136 -16.66 -6.20 -12.32
N PRO A 137 -17.17 -5.41 -13.28
CA PRO A 137 -17.31 -3.97 -13.09
C PRO A 137 -18.15 -3.64 -11.85
N LEU A 138 -17.69 -2.66 -11.06
CA LEU A 138 -18.37 -2.15 -9.87
C LEU A 138 -18.55 -3.18 -8.73
N GLN A 139 -17.86 -4.33 -8.78
CA GLN A 139 -17.93 -5.37 -7.74
C GLN A 139 -16.53 -5.82 -7.30
N THR A 140 -16.45 -6.49 -6.14
CA THR A 140 -15.22 -7.15 -5.67
C THR A 140 -14.86 -8.38 -6.49
N SER A 141 -15.85 -9.20 -6.85
CA SER A 141 -15.68 -10.47 -7.54
C SER A 141 -14.94 -10.40 -8.89
N HIS A 142 -14.39 -11.54 -9.29
CA HIS A 142 -13.76 -11.76 -10.59
C HIS A 142 -14.60 -12.74 -11.41
N PHE A 143 -14.78 -12.46 -12.71
CA PHE A 143 -15.28 -13.45 -13.67
C PHE A 143 -14.30 -14.62 -13.83
N TYR A 144 -13.01 -14.32 -13.70
CA TYR A 144 -11.92 -15.29 -13.77
C TYR A 144 -10.78 -14.81 -12.89
N PHE A 145 -10.18 -15.70 -12.13
CA PHE A 145 -8.99 -15.42 -11.34
C PHE A 145 -8.04 -16.61 -11.42
N LYS A 146 -6.74 -16.35 -11.59
CA LYS A 146 -5.72 -17.41 -11.62
C LYS A 146 -4.67 -17.15 -10.54
N PRO A 147 -4.74 -17.84 -9.39
CA PRO A 147 -3.83 -17.62 -8.26
C PRO A 147 -2.34 -17.85 -8.60
N SER A 148 -2.04 -18.65 -9.62
CA SER A 148 -0.65 -18.90 -10.05
C SER A 148 -0.01 -17.70 -10.75
N LEU A 149 -0.81 -16.76 -11.28
CA LEU A 149 -0.32 -15.53 -11.92
C LEU A 149 0.04 -14.46 -10.88
N VAL A 150 -0.53 -14.54 -9.68
CA VAL A 150 -0.15 -13.68 -8.57
C VAL A 150 1.23 -14.10 -8.05
N GLN A 151 2.23 -13.23 -8.23
CA GLN A 151 3.63 -13.51 -7.89
C GLN A 151 4.03 -12.82 -6.59
N ARG A 152 4.80 -13.51 -5.73
CA ARG A 152 5.42 -12.89 -4.54
C ARG A 152 6.40 -11.81 -4.97
N GLY A 153 6.46 -10.71 -4.22
CA GLY A 153 7.23 -9.52 -4.55
C GLY A 153 6.53 -8.56 -5.50
N SER A 154 5.39 -8.94 -6.12
CA SER A 154 4.62 -8.02 -6.97
C SER A 154 3.96 -6.91 -6.14
N ILE A 155 3.85 -5.72 -6.72
CA ILE A 155 3.14 -4.59 -6.12
C ILE A 155 1.69 -4.68 -6.58
N VAL A 156 0.81 -5.02 -5.64
CA VAL A 156 -0.61 -5.25 -5.90
C VAL A 156 -1.44 -4.06 -5.46
N VAL A 157 -2.51 -3.80 -6.20
CA VAL A 157 -3.57 -2.88 -5.82
C VAL A 157 -4.78 -3.69 -5.41
N PHE A 158 -5.34 -3.39 -4.24
CA PHE A 158 -6.49 -4.09 -3.70
C PHE A 158 -7.48 -3.12 -3.04
N THR A 159 -8.73 -3.55 -2.91
CA THR A 159 -9.79 -2.81 -2.21
C THR A 159 -9.84 -3.18 -0.74
N GLY A 160 -10.10 -2.22 0.15
CA GLY A 160 -10.31 -2.44 1.58
C GLY A 160 -11.70 -2.98 1.97
N GLU A 161 -12.43 -3.60 1.04
CA GLU A 161 -13.80 -4.06 1.29
C GLU A 161 -13.84 -5.21 2.30
N ASN A 162 -14.72 -5.13 3.29
CA ASN A 162 -14.84 -6.10 4.40
C ASN A 162 -13.53 -6.31 5.19
N MET A 163 -12.69 -5.27 5.25
CA MET A 163 -11.45 -5.26 6.03
C MET A 163 -11.54 -4.24 7.16
N ASP A 164 -10.79 -4.46 8.24
CA ASP A 164 -10.71 -3.54 9.38
C ASP A 164 -9.79 -2.35 9.04
N ILE A 165 -10.29 -1.46 8.18
CA ILE A 165 -9.57 -0.28 7.70
C ILE A 165 -10.42 0.94 8.02
N GLN A 166 -9.84 1.87 8.76
CA GLN A 166 -10.47 3.15 9.06
C GLN A 166 -10.70 3.96 7.78
N ASP A 167 -11.86 4.60 7.69
CA ASP A 167 -12.27 5.44 6.55
C ASP A 167 -12.14 4.72 5.20
N ALA A 168 -12.62 3.47 5.15
CA ALA A 168 -12.57 2.65 3.95
C ALA A 168 -13.57 3.08 2.87
N ASP A 169 -14.57 3.88 3.19
CA ASP A 169 -15.58 4.33 2.23
C ASP A 169 -15.06 5.47 1.34
N THR A 170 -15.36 5.39 0.05
CA THR A 170 -15.02 6.42 -0.95
C THR A 170 -16.09 6.50 -2.04
N THR A 171 -15.98 7.45 -2.96
CA THR A 171 -16.90 7.59 -4.09
C THR A 171 -16.17 7.53 -5.43
N TYR A 172 -16.61 6.61 -6.28
CA TYR A 172 -16.12 6.45 -7.64
C TYR A 172 -16.80 7.49 -8.56
N PHE A 173 -15.98 8.26 -9.29
CA PHE A 173 -16.41 9.46 -10.05
C PHE A 173 -17.22 10.47 -9.21
N TYR A 174 -17.10 10.45 -7.88
CA TYR A 174 -17.97 11.21 -6.97
C TYR A 174 -19.47 10.86 -7.07
N LEU A 175 -19.82 9.77 -7.75
CA LEU A 175 -21.21 9.39 -8.06
C LEU A 175 -21.62 8.06 -7.45
N PHE A 176 -20.71 7.11 -7.36
CA PHE A 176 -21.01 5.74 -6.93
C PHE A 176 -20.26 5.41 -5.64
N PRO A 177 -20.89 4.75 -4.66
CA PRO A 177 -20.18 4.27 -3.49
C PRO A 177 -19.09 3.27 -3.90
N GLY A 178 -17.95 3.35 -3.26
CA GLY A 178 -16.82 2.48 -3.47
C GLY A 178 -15.98 2.35 -2.22
N LYS A 179 -14.89 1.58 -2.32
CA LYS A 179 -13.97 1.37 -1.21
C LYS A 179 -12.57 1.86 -1.56
N LYS A 180 -11.85 2.31 -0.54
CA LYS A 180 -10.48 2.81 -0.63
C LYS A 180 -9.59 1.71 -1.21
N GLN A 181 -8.74 2.11 -2.14
CA GLN A 181 -7.78 1.21 -2.76
C GLN A 181 -6.38 1.46 -2.20
N LEU A 182 -5.67 0.38 -1.98
CA LEU A 182 -4.38 0.36 -1.31
C LEU A 182 -3.35 -0.30 -2.22
N VAL A 183 -2.11 0.20 -2.15
CA VAL A 183 -0.97 -0.34 -2.88
C VAL A 183 0.01 -0.90 -1.86
N LYS A 184 0.35 -2.19 -1.99
CA LYS A 184 1.28 -2.92 -1.11
C LYS A 184 2.07 -3.96 -1.89
N ARG A 185 3.19 -4.42 -1.33
CA ARG A 185 3.94 -5.55 -1.86
C ARG A 185 3.34 -6.86 -1.36
N LEU A 186 3.11 -7.79 -2.28
CA LEU A 186 2.62 -9.12 -1.95
C LEU A 186 3.76 -9.98 -1.43
N ILE A 187 3.62 -10.47 -0.19
CA ILE A 187 4.65 -11.24 0.50
C ILE A 187 4.28 -12.72 0.55
N GLY A 188 3.07 -13.02 1.03
CA GLY A 188 2.59 -14.38 1.24
C GLY A 188 1.37 -14.70 0.39
N LYS A 189 1.32 -15.93 -0.13
CA LYS A 189 0.21 -16.53 -0.86
C LYS A 189 -0.53 -17.55 0.04
N PRO A 190 -1.75 -17.97 -0.33
CA PRO A 190 -2.49 -18.99 0.39
C PRO A 190 -1.63 -20.23 0.72
N GLY A 191 -1.64 -20.64 1.99
CA GLY A 191 -0.93 -21.80 2.52
C GLY A 191 0.59 -21.61 2.73
N ASP A 192 1.16 -20.44 2.45
CA ASP A 192 2.57 -20.18 2.80
C ASP A 192 2.75 -20.04 4.31
N SER A 193 3.86 -20.54 4.85
CA SER A 193 4.30 -20.29 6.22
C SER A 193 5.53 -19.36 6.22
N LEU A 194 5.49 -18.26 6.97
CA LEU A 194 6.52 -17.22 6.98
C LEU A 194 7.06 -16.97 8.39
N TYR A 195 8.38 -16.82 8.53
CA TYR A 195 9.07 -16.50 9.77
C TYR A 195 9.99 -15.29 9.58
N PHE A 196 9.96 -14.35 10.51
CA PHE A 196 10.71 -13.09 10.43
C PHE A 196 12.00 -13.19 11.25
N TYR A 197 13.14 -12.92 10.62
CA TYR A 197 14.44 -12.91 11.30
C TYR A 197 15.42 -11.96 10.61
N GLY A 198 16.14 -11.17 11.40
CA GLY A 198 17.22 -10.32 10.92
C GLY A 198 16.77 -9.36 9.81
N GLY A 199 15.55 -8.83 9.90
CA GLY A 199 14.99 -7.95 8.87
C GLY A 199 14.53 -8.63 7.57
N LYS A 200 14.69 -9.96 7.47
CA LYS A 200 14.34 -10.77 6.30
C LYS A 200 13.17 -11.72 6.60
N ILE A 201 12.58 -12.27 5.55
CA ILE A 201 11.50 -13.25 5.63
C ILE A 201 12.00 -14.61 5.16
N TYR A 202 11.77 -15.62 5.98
CA TYR A 202 12.06 -17.03 5.73
C TYR A 202 10.74 -17.74 5.48
N GLY A 203 10.53 -18.20 4.26
CA GLY A 203 9.23 -18.70 3.83
C GLY A 203 9.26 -20.12 3.29
N VAL A 204 8.20 -20.86 3.57
CA VAL A 204 7.93 -22.18 2.99
C VAL A 204 6.57 -22.11 2.30
N SER A 205 6.52 -22.51 1.04
CA SER A 205 5.25 -22.59 0.31
C SER A 205 4.31 -23.65 0.89
N ALA A 206 3.03 -23.56 0.54
CA ALA A 206 2.05 -24.61 0.83
C ALA A 206 2.52 -26.04 0.44
N ARG A 207 3.35 -26.15 -0.60
CA ARG A 207 3.91 -27.42 -1.10
C ARG A 207 5.22 -27.85 -0.43
N GLY A 208 5.67 -27.15 0.62
CA GLY A 208 6.91 -27.45 1.33
C GLY A 208 8.19 -26.96 0.64
N LYS A 209 8.09 -26.18 -0.44
CA LYS A 209 9.25 -25.60 -1.11
C LYS A 209 9.71 -24.32 -0.43
N ASP A 210 11.02 -24.17 -0.23
CA ASP A 210 11.69 -22.92 0.19
C ASP A 210 11.38 -21.76 -0.76
N LEU A 211 10.90 -20.65 -0.19
CA LEU A 211 10.63 -19.39 -0.86
C LEU A 211 11.88 -18.51 -0.91
N LYS A 212 12.92 -18.99 -1.60
CA LYS A 212 14.20 -18.27 -1.74
C LYS A 212 14.02 -16.86 -2.31
N GLU A 213 12.98 -16.66 -3.12
CA GLU A 213 12.66 -15.37 -3.73
C GLU A 213 12.44 -14.22 -2.73
N LEU A 214 12.10 -14.52 -1.46
CA LEU A 214 11.92 -13.54 -0.41
C LEU A 214 13.24 -13.07 0.22
N ARG A 215 14.36 -13.75 -0.09
CA ARG A 215 15.68 -13.50 0.51
C ARG A 215 16.75 -13.13 -0.50
N THR A 216 16.63 -13.59 -1.75
CA THR A 216 17.71 -13.50 -2.75
C THR A 216 17.47 -12.49 -3.86
N ASN A 217 16.24 -11.98 -4.02
CA ASN A 217 15.92 -11.10 -5.14
C ASN A 217 16.13 -9.62 -4.78
N ASP A 218 16.63 -8.87 -5.75
CA ASP A 218 17.00 -7.45 -5.65
C ASP A 218 15.83 -6.55 -5.21
N TRP A 219 14.58 -6.91 -5.53
CA TRP A 219 13.42 -6.10 -5.14
C TRP A 219 13.05 -6.17 -3.65
N PHE A 220 13.66 -7.07 -2.88
CA PHE A 220 13.60 -7.07 -1.41
C PHE A 220 14.86 -6.48 -0.77
N GLU A 221 15.88 -6.16 -1.57
CA GLU A 221 17.13 -5.60 -1.09
C GLU A 221 16.90 -4.19 -0.52
N GLY A 222 17.46 -3.91 0.66
CA GLY A 222 17.26 -2.65 1.37
C GLY A 222 15.87 -2.44 1.99
N SER A 223 14.97 -3.43 1.93
CA SER A 223 13.66 -3.40 2.62
C SER A 223 13.67 -4.27 3.86
N GLU A 224 13.27 -3.69 4.99
CA GLU A 224 13.28 -4.36 6.28
C GLU A 224 11.88 -4.86 6.65
N HIS A 225 11.77 -6.15 6.97
CA HIS A 225 10.52 -6.79 7.29
C HIS A 225 10.43 -7.09 8.79
N ILE A 226 9.65 -6.26 9.49
CA ILE A 226 9.39 -6.41 10.93
C ILE A 226 7.98 -7.01 11.12
N PRO A 227 7.80 -8.00 12.02
CA PRO A 227 6.56 -8.79 12.10
C PRO A 227 5.36 -8.09 12.76
N TYR A 228 5.56 -6.91 13.36
CA TYR A 228 4.51 -6.17 14.08
C TYR A 228 4.67 -4.66 13.88
N ILE A 229 3.60 -3.89 14.10
CA ILE A 229 3.69 -2.42 14.23
C ILE A 229 3.97 -2.04 15.70
N ARG A 230 3.26 -2.68 16.63
CA ARG A 230 3.48 -2.59 18.08
C ARG A 230 3.41 -3.98 18.70
N PHE A 231 4.06 -4.20 19.83
CA PHE A 231 4.04 -5.51 20.49
C PHE A 231 2.64 -5.94 20.92
N ASP A 232 1.81 -5.02 21.39
CA ASP A 232 0.42 -5.25 21.81
C ASP A 232 -0.58 -5.27 20.64
N GLY A 233 -0.16 -4.85 19.45
CA GLY A 233 -0.96 -4.90 18.23
C GLY A 233 -2.26 -4.10 18.36
N LYS A 234 -3.39 -4.71 18.00
CA LYS A 234 -4.73 -4.16 18.29
C LYS A 234 -5.22 -4.76 19.62
N VAL A 235 -5.71 -3.89 20.50
CA VAL A 235 -6.17 -4.28 21.84
C VAL A 235 -7.69 -4.09 21.93
N GLU A 236 -8.41 -5.16 22.26
CA GLU A 236 -9.83 -5.11 22.55
C GLU A 236 -10.10 -5.32 24.04
N THR A 237 -11.07 -4.55 24.54
CA THR A 237 -11.47 -4.57 25.95
C THR A 237 -13.00 -4.57 26.07
N PRO A 238 -13.57 -5.14 27.13
CA PRO A 238 -15.01 -5.14 27.34
C PRO A 238 -15.53 -3.72 27.58
N LYS A 239 -16.81 -3.52 27.23
CA LYS A 239 -17.55 -2.28 27.51
C LYS A 239 -17.94 -2.16 28.99
N GLN A 240 -18.20 -3.30 29.65
CA GLN A 240 -18.56 -3.35 31.07
C GLN A 240 -17.30 -3.50 31.93
N LEU A 241 -17.35 -2.91 33.14
CA LEU A 241 -16.20 -2.73 34.04
C LEU A 241 -16.41 -3.49 35.36
N PRO A 242 -15.98 -4.75 35.48
CA PRO A 242 -15.87 -5.39 36.78
C PRO A 242 -14.87 -4.62 37.64
N GLY A 243 -15.35 -3.94 38.69
CA GLY A 243 -14.49 -3.18 39.61
C GLY A 243 -13.74 -1.99 38.97
N GLY A 244 -14.23 -1.44 37.85
CA GLY A 244 -13.56 -0.32 37.17
C GLY A 244 -12.37 -0.71 36.28
N ILE A 245 -12.08 -2.01 36.15
CA ILE A 245 -10.98 -2.53 35.33
C ILE A 245 -11.55 -3.10 34.03
N HIS A 246 -10.95 -2.72 32.91
CA HIS A 246 -11.25 -3.28 31.60
C HIS A 246 -10.56 -4.65 31.44
N SER A 247 -11.24 -5.73 31.83
CA SER A 247 -10.74 -7.10 31.77
C SER A 247 -11.85 -8.10 31.41
N PRO A 248 -11.60 -9.12 30.56
CA PRO A 248 -10.30 -9.47 30.00
C PRO A 248 -9.92 -8.61 28.79
N VAL A 249 -8.62 -8.44 28.58
CA VAL A 249 -8.00 -7.77 27.42
C VAL A 249 -7.62 -8.82 26.40
N ILE A 250 -7.97 -8.60 25.12
CA ILE A 250 -7.60 -9.48 24.01
C ILE A 250 -6.63 -8.72 23.10
N PHE A 251 -5.50 -9.36 22.82
CA PHE A 251 -4.46 -8.84 21.93
C PHE A 251 -4.59 -9.48 20.55
N TYR A 252 -4.47 -8.65 19.53
CA TYR A 252 -4.54 -9.04 18.13
C TYR A 252 -3.26 -8.67 17.41
N GLN A 253 -2.73 -9.61 16.63
CA GLN A 253 -1.67 -9.33 15.66
C GLN A 253 -2.11 -9.84 14.29
N MET A 254 -1.80 -9.09 13.24
CA MET A 254 -2.33 -9.38 11.89
C MET A 254 -3.87 -9.51 11.87
N ASN A 255 -4.55 -8.77 12.75
CA ASN A 255 -5.98 -8.84 12.99
C ASN A 255 -6.52 -10.23 13.37
N GLU A 256 -5.66 -11.11 13.89
CA GLU A 256 -6.04 -12.39 14.51
C GLU A 256 -5.87 -12.30 16.04
N PRO A 257 -6.82 -12.82 16.84
CA PRO A 257 -6.68 -12.87 18.29
C PRO A 257 -5.60 -13.88 18.67
N ILE A 258 -4.57 -13.44 19.38
CA ILE A 258 -3.38 -14.26 19.69
C ILE A 258 -3.19 -14.51 21.17
N ALA A 259 -3.69 -13.64 22.04
CA ALA A 259 -3.50 -13.76 23.48
C ALA A 259 -4.59 -13.01 24.25
N LYS A 260 -4.78 -13.41 25.50
CA LYS A 260 -5.72 -12.81 26.43
C LYS A 260 -5.05 -12.60 27.79
N LEU A 261 -5.30 -11.46 28.42
CA LEU A 261 -4.98 -11.19 29.82
C LEU A 261 -6.28 -10.90 30.57
N GLY A 262 -6.51 -11.56 31.70
CA GLY A 262 -7.69 -11.31 32.52
C GLY A 262 -7.38 -11.40 34.01
N LEU A 263 -8.22 -10.79 34.82
CA LEU A 263 -8.18 -10.95 36.28
C LEU A 263 -9.00 -12.18 36.68
N ASP A 264 -8.46 -12.96 37.62
CA ASP A 264 -9.22 -13.99 38.31
C ASP A 264 -10.00 -13.42 39.52
N THR A 265 -10.77 -14.27 40.20
CA THR A 265 -11.65 -13.88 41.30
C THR A 265 -10.92 -13.30 42.51
N ILE A 266 -9.61 -13.53 42.63
CA ILE A 266 -8.76 -13.01 43.72
C ILE A 266 -7.91 -11.81 43.25
N GLY A 267 -8.11 -11.33 42.02
CA GLY A 267 -7.45 -10.15 41.46
C GLY A 267 -6.08 -10.41 40.83
N THR A 268 -5.67 -11.66 40.66
CA THR A 268 -4.41 -12.01 39.98
C THR A 268 -4.59 -11.94 38.47
N ILE A 269 -3.62 -11.34 37.77
CA ILE A 269 -3.63 -11.29 36.31
C ILE A 269 -3.16 -12.65 35.76
N ARG A 270 -4.02 -13.30 34.98
CA ARG A 270 -3.72 -14.53 34.25
C ARG A 270 -3.67 -14.26 32.76
N GLY A 271 -2.64 -14.79 32.13
CA GLY A 271 -2.45 -14.74 30.69
C GLY A 271 -2.60 -16.08 30.02
N GLU A 272 -3.22 -16.08 28.86
CA GLU A 272 -3.43 -17.25 28.02
C GLU A 272 -3.09 -16.92 26.57
N MET A 273 -2.29 -17.78 25.93
CA MET A 273 -2.09 -17.74 24.48
C MET A 273 -3.30 -18.38 23.81
N LEU A 274 -3.87 -17.72 22.81
CA LEU A 274 -5.02 -18.22 22.09
C LEU A 274 -4.55 -19.06 20.89
N PRO A 275 -5.12 -20.25 20.66
CA PRO A 275 -4.80 -21.02 19.45
C PRO A 275 -5.29 -20.27 18.22
N GLY A 276 -4.36 -20.00 17.29
CA GLY A 276 -4.69 -19.45 16.00
C GLY A 276 -5.37 -20.48 15.11
N LYS A 277 -6.24 -20.04 14.19
CA LYS A 277 -6.81 -20.94 13.16
C LYS A 277 -5.74 -21.52 12.24
N ASN A 278 -4.62 -20.81 12.09
CA ASN A 278 -3.60 -21.07 11.07
C ASN A 278 -2.21 -21.35 11.69
N HIS A 279 -2.09 -21.45 13.01
CA HIS A 279 -0.82 -21.72 13.68
C HIS A 279 -1.06 -22.31 15.08
N PRO A 280 -0.21 -23.23 15.56
CA PRO A 280 -0.28 -23.69 16.94
C PRO A 280 -0.02 -22.52 17.89
N ALA A 281 -0.70 -22.46 19.04
CA ALA A 281 -0.41 -21.46 20.06
C ALA A 281 1.04 -21.61 20.52
N PRO A 282 1.92 -20.61 20.32
CA PRO A 282 3.28 -20.71 20.82
C PRO A 282 3.27 -20.65 22.35
N THR A 283 4.34 -21.17 22.97
CA THR A 283 4.44 -21.22 24.44
C THR A 283 4.55 -19.82 25.05
N HIS A 284 5.25 -18.90 24.38
CA HIS A 284 5.40 -17.51 24.81
C HIS A 284 4.94 -16.56 23.71
N TYR A 285 4.43 -15.40 24.12
CA TYR A 285 4.00 -14.35 23.18
C TYR A 285 5.14 -13.91 22.25
N SER A 286 6.36 -13.79 22.77
CA SER A 286 7.55 -13.42 21.97
C SER A 286 7.90 -14.44 20.88
N ASP A 287 7.44 -15.69 20.96
CA ASP A 287 7.73 -16.72 19.96
C ASP A 287 6.86 -16.60 18.69
N LEU A 288 5.85 -15.72 18.68
CA LEU A 288 4.99 -15.48 17.52
C LEU A 288 5.81 -15.06 16.29
N TRP A 289 5.90 -15.92 15.27
CA TRP A 289 6.45 -15.63 13.92
C TRP A 289 7.73 -14.79 13.88
N GLY A 290 8.58 -14.93 14.90
CA GLY A 290 9.87 -14.27 15.01
C GLY A 290 9.87 -12.92 15.75
N ILE A 291 8.79 -12.53 16.45
CA ILE A 291 8.72 -11.30 17.27
C ILE A 291 9.95 -11.15 18.18
N LYS A 292 10.40 -12.22 18.83
CA LYS A 292 11.57 -12.23 19.72
C LYS A 292 12.87 -11.70 19.10
N ASN A 293 13.01 -11.76 17.78
CA ASN A 293 14.21 -11.31 17.07
C ASN A 293 14.25 -9.80 16.88
N TYR A 294 13.20 -9.08 17.31
CA TYR A 294 13.05 -7.66 17.09
C TYR A 294 12.74 -6.93 18.41
N ALA A 295 13.17 -5.68 18.46
CA ALA A 295 12.95 -4.77 19.57
C ALA A 295 12.46 -3.41 19.06
N MET A 296 11.79 -2.66 19.93
CA MET A 296 11.53 -1.23 19.74
C MET A 296 12.58 -0.42 20.49
N THR A 297 12.97 0.73 19.93
CA THR A 297 14.10 1.50 20.46
C THR A 297 13.84 2.99 20.59
N ARG A 298 14.54 3.64 21.52
CA ARG A 298 14.63 5.10 21.61
C ARG A 298 15.97 5.51 22.23
N LEU A 299 16.34 6.77 22.04
CA LEU A 299 17.58 7.34 22.57
C LEU A 299 17.29 8.19 23.81
N LEU A 300 18.04 7.95 24.88
CA LEU A 300 17.97 8.71 26.13
C LEU A 300 19.25 9.51 26.32
N ASN A 301 19.13 10.74 26.82
CA ASN A 301 20.26 11.43 27.42
C ASN A 301 20.42 10.97 28.88
N LYS A 302 21.53 11.33 29.53
CA LYS A 302 21.82 10.90 30.90
C LYS A 302 20.72 11.29 31.91
N SER A 303 20.18 12.51 31.81
CA SER A 303 19.11 12.99 32.70
C SER A 303 17.84 12.15 32.54
N GLN A 304 17.43 11.87 31.30
CA GLN A 304 16.29 11.01 31.00
C GLN A 304 16.52 9.55 31.42
N LEU A 305 17.74 9.03 31.26
CA LEU A 305 18.10 7.70 31.73
C LEU A 305 17.86 7.57 33.23
N ASP A 306 18.36 8.51 34.02
CA ASP A 306 18.21 8.49 35.48
C ASP A 306 16.76 8.67 35.95
N GLN A 307 15.97 9.44 35.20
CA GLN A 307 14.55 9.64 35.50
C GLN A 307 13.69 8.42 35.17
N ILE A 308 13.98 7.72 34.08
CA ILE A 308 13.18 6.59 33.58
C ILE A 308 13.65 5.26 34.18
N HIS A 309 14.97 5.09 34.34
CA HIS A 309 15.60 3.89 34.89
C HIS A 309 16.54 4.25 36.06
N PRO A 310 15.99 4.62 37.24
CA PRO A 310 16.78 5.07 38.38
C PRO A 310 17.90 4.09 38.74
N GLY A 311 19.12 4.62 38.94
CA GLY A 311 20.31 3.83 39.28
C GLY A 311 21.11 3.34 38.08
N SER A 312 20.51 3.28 36.87
CA SER A 312 21.17 2.69 35.71
C SER A 312 22.43 3.44 35.24
N SER A 313 22.53 4.76 35.45
CA SER A 313 23.75 5.50 35.09
C SER A 313 24.97 5.16 35.95
N LYS A 314 24.79 4.51 37.11
CA LYS A 314 25.88 4.04 37.96
C LYS A 314 26.38 2.65 37.53
N ASP A 315 25.48 1.84 36.99
CA ASP A 315 25.76 0.45 36.60
C ASP A 315 26.26 0.34 35.15
N LEU A 316 26.06 1.39 34.35
CA LEU A 316 26.45 1.46 32.94
C LEU A 316 27.71 2.28 32.74
N GLU A 317 28.43 1.96 31.66
CA GLU A 317 29.56 2.77 31.21
C GLU A 317 29.09 4.16 30.75
N PRO A 318 29.93 5.20 30.87
CA PRO A 318 29.60 6.53 30.35
C PRO A 318 29.35 6.50 28.84
N GLY A 319 28.14 6.89 28.43
CA GLY A 319 27.75 7.10 27.04
C GLY A 319 27.38 8.56 26.76
N VAL A 320 27.51 8.98 25.51
CA VAL A 320 27.02 10.29 25.02
C VAL A 320 25.49 10.30 25.04
N LEU A 321 24.89 9.23 24.53
CA LEU A 321 23.47 8.88 24.69
C LEU A 321 23.37 7.40 25.08
N TYR A 322 22.18 6.96 25.43
CA TYR A 322 21.89 5.58 25.80
C TYR A 322 20.77 5.06 24.89
N LEU A 323 21.01 3.93 24.23
CA LEU A 323 19.99 3.21 23.48
C LEU A 323 19.17 2.39 24.46
N GLU A 324 17.89 2.73 24.57
CA GLU A 324 16.92 1.90 25.27
C GLU A 324 16.28 0.93 24.27
N ILE A 325 16.33 -0.36 24.60
CA ILE A 325 15.84 -1.47 23.79
C ILE A 325 14.72 -2.15 24.58
N THR A 326 13.51 -2.13 24.04
CA THR A 326 12.35 -2.83 24.61
C THR A 326 12.03 -4.05 23.76
N HIS A 327 12.00 -5.23 24.37
CA HIS A 327 11.95 -6.51 23.67
C HIS A 327 11.18 -7.59 24.43
N HIS A 328 11.03 -8.75 23.80
CA HIS A 328 10.48 -9.97 24.40
C HIS A 328 9.18 -9.76 25.18
N PRO A 329 8.09 -9.29 24.52
CA PRO A 329 6.78 -9.18 25.16
C PRO A 329 6.31 -10.51 25.74
N THR A 330 5.78 -10.47 26.96
CA THR A 330 5.30 -11.65 27.70
C THR A 330 3.99 -11.41 28.42
N LEU A 331 3.22 -12.48 28.58
CA LEU A 331 2.00 -12.50 29.40
C LEU A 331 2.29 -12.71 30.89
N LYS A 332 3.47 -13.25 31.22
CA LYS A 332 3.87 -13.54 32.61
C LYS A 332 4.32 -12.26 33.31
N GLY A 333 3.95 -12.12 34.58
CA GLY A 333 4.26 -10.92 35.35
C GLY A 333 3.55 -9.66 34.83
N ALA A 334 2.46 -9.82 34.08
CA ALA A 334 1.63 -8.72 33.58
C ALA A 334 1.11 -7.85 34.74
N GLN A 335 1.04 -6.55 34.49
CA GLN A 335 0.65 -5.55 35.49
C GLN A 335 -0.56 -4.72 35.02
N LEU A 336 -1.28 -4.14 35.97
CA LEU A 336 -2.31 -3.14 35.67
C LEU A 336 -1.68 -1.82 35.29
N ILE A 337 -2.21 -1.22 34.24
CA ILE A 337 -1.73 0.05 33.69
C ILE A 337 -2.92 0.93 33.35
N ARG A 338 -2.65 2.23 33.24
CA ARG A 338 -3.55 3.18 32.59
C ARG A 338 -3.11 3.36 31.15
N ASP A 339 -4.02 3.09 30.21
CA ASP A 339 -3.75 3.27 28.79
C ASP A 339 -3.89 4.73 28.36
N GLU A 340 -3.71 5.00 27.06
CA GLU A 340 -3.79 6.34 26.48
C GLU A 340 -5.17 7.00 26.63
N TYR A 341 -6.22 6.25 26.96
CA TYR A 341 -7.57 6.74 27.23
C TYR A 341 -7.86 6.83 28.74
N GLY A 342 -6.86 6.60 29.60
CA GLY A 342 -6.99 6.59 31.06
C GLY A 342 -7.64 5.33 31.64
N ARG A 343 -7.91 4.33 30.80
CA ARG A 343 -8.58 3.07 31.19
C ARG A 343 -7.60 2.18 31.96
N LEU A 344 -8.05 1.66 33.09
CA LEU A 344 -7.27 0.69 33.88
C LEU A 344 -7.45 -0.71 33.29
N ARG A 345 -6.37 -1.35 32.83
CA ARG A 345 -6.41 -2.69 32.24
C ARG A 345 -5.09 -3.45 32.48
N PRO A 346 -5.06 -4.79 32.44
CA PRO A 346 -3.80 -5.53 32.36
C PRO A 346 -3.12 -5.30 31.00
N ASP A 347 -1.80 -5.45 30.95
CA ASP A 347 -1.02 -5.32 29.72
C ASP A 347 0.21 -6.21 29.67
N LEU A 348 0.79 -6.35 28.48
CA LEU A 348 2.01 -7.12 28.25
C LEU A 348 3.16 -6.57 29.09
N THR A 349 3.93 -7.48 29.69
CA THR A 349 5.21 -7.13 30.31
C THR A 349 6.30 -7.16 29.24
N LEU A 350 7.12 -6.12 29.23
CA LEU A 350 8.21 -5.95 28.28
C LEU A 350 9.55 -6.01 29.03
N SER A 351 10.55 -6.60 28.40
CA SER A 351 11.93 -6.55 28.89
C SER A 351 12.62 -5.30 28.36
N VAL A 352 13.45 -4.67 29.19
CA VAL A 352 14.21 -3.47 28.82
C VAL A 352 15.70 -3.70 29.02
N SER A 353 16.47 -3.26 28.02
CA SER A 353 17.91 -3.32 28.04
C SER A 353 18.52 -2.01 27.53
N LEU A 354 19.73 -1.72 27.98
CA LEU A 354 20.38 -0.42 27.80
C LEU A 354 21.79 -0.61 27.23
N ILE A 355 22.12 0.20 26.23
CA ILE A 355 23.45 0.25 25.62
C ILE A 355 23.97 1.70 25.63
N PRO A 356 25.07 1.99 26.34
CA PRO A 356 25.77 3.26 26.22
C PRO A 356 26.33 3.43 24.80
N LEU A 357 26.08 4.59 24.18
CA LEU A 357 26.52 4.90 22.84
C LEU A 357 27.68 5.90 22.85
N THR A 358 28.70 5.63 22.03
CA THR A 358 29.80 6.56 21.76
C THR A 358 29.38 7.60 20.73
N GLN A 359 30.16 8.67 20.57
CA GLN A 359 29.94 9.67 19.52
C GLN A 359 29.93 9.03 18.12
N GLU A 360 30.80 8.06 17.86
CA GLU A 360 30.85 7.33 16.60
C GLU A 360 29.53 6.59 16.32
N HIS A 361 28.93 5.96 17.33
CA HIS A 361 27.63 5.29 17.18
C HIS A 361 26.53 6.30 16.83
N ILE A 362 26.54 7.48 17.45
CA ILE A 362 25.56 8.55 17.17
C ILE A 362 25.68 9.05 15.75
N GLU A 363 26.90 9.24 15.26
CA GLU A 363 27.14 9.65 13.88
C GLU A 363 26.72 8.59 12.87
N ARG A 364 26.99 7.30 13.15
CA ARG A 364 26.49 6.19 12.32
C ARG A 364 24.96 6.18 12.26
N ILE A 365 24.27 6.37 13.39
CA ILE A 365 22.80 6.48 13.44
C ILE A 365 22.32 7.66 12.58
N GLY A 366 22.97 8.83 12.70
CA GLY A 366 22.62 10.01 11.91
C GLY A 366 22.81 9.83 10.40
N ASN A 367 23.93 9.23 10.00
CA ASN A 367 24.26 8.96 8.59
C ASN A 367 23.30 7.96 7.92
N HIS A 368 22.54 7.21 8.71
CA HIS A 368 21.60 6.18 8.25
C HIS A 368 20.14 6.49 8.61
N MET A 369 19.87 7.69 9.13
CA MET A 369 18.54 8.11 9.55
C MET A 369 17.58 8.17 8.36
N THR A 370 16.35 7.71 8.57
CA THR A 370 15.23 7.93 7.64
C THR A 370 14.04 8.50 8.39
N THR A 371 13.38 9.50 7.80
CA THR A 371 12.17 10.14 8.31
C THR A 371 11.02 9.99 7.34
N CYS A 372 9.80 10.33 7.78
CA CYS A 372 8.73 10.64 6.85
C CYS A 372 9.05 11.92 6.09
N ARG A 373 8.24 12.25 5.08
CA ARG A 373 8.15 13.62 4.60
C ARG A 373 7.46 14.48 5.66
N PHE A 374 8.01 15.65 5.95
CA PHE A 374 7.47 16.58 6.95
C PHE A 374 7.56 18.01 6.45
N ALA A 375 6.67 18.88 6.92
CA ALA A 375 6.67 20.30 6.61
C ALA A 375 7.00 21.11 7.85
N VAL A 376 7.83 22.14 7.67
CA VAL A 376 8.15 23.15 8.67
C VAL A 376 7.45 24.44 8.30
N LYS A 377 6.72 25.02 9.26
CA LYS A 377 6.04 26.30 9.14
C LYS A 377 6.16 27.06 10.45
N ASN A 378 6.66 28.29 10.42
CA ASN A 378 6.87 29.13 11.62
C ASN A 378 7.67 28.40 12.72
N GLY A 379 8.71 27.66 12.34
CA GLY A 379 9.55 26.91 13.27
C GLY A 379 8.87 25.71 13.95
N LYS A 380 7.66 25.32 13.52
CA LYS A 380 6.98 24.09 13.95
C LYS A 380 6.93 23.10 12.81
N ALA A 381 7.27 21.85 13.09
CA ALA A 381 7.30 20.81 12.09
C ALA A 381 6.15 19.80 12.29
N HIS A 382 5.58 19.31 11.20
CA HIS A 382 4.50 18.32 11.20
C HIS A 382 4.66 17.35 10.04
N ARG A 383 4.15 16.13 10.21
CA ARG A 383 4.16 15.10 9.16
C ARG A 383 3.35 15.57 7.94
N PHE A 384 3.89 15.34 6.75
CA PHE A 384 3.23 15.68 5.49
C PHE A 384 1.95 14.85 5.30
N GLY A 385 0.87 15.50 4.85
CA GLY A 385 -0.43 14.89 4.63
C GLY A 385 -1.31 14.74 5.89
N TRP A 386 -0.82 15.20 7.06
CA TRP A 386 -1.63 15.28 8.27
C TRP A 386 -2.09 16.72 8.51
N ASP A 387 -3.28 16.87 9.10
CA ASP A 387 -3.75 18.17 9.57
C ASP A 387 -3.01 18.53 10.88
N PRO A 388 -2.16 19.57 10.88
CA PRO A 388 -1.40 19.97 12.07
C PRO A 388 -2.32 20.41 13.23
N ALA A 389 -3.54 20.85 12.96
CA ALA A 389 -4.48 21.28 14.00
C ALA A 389 -4.81 20.13 14.98
N SER A 390 -4.83 18.89 14.50
CA SER A 390 -5.12 17.71 15.33
C SER A 390 -4.00 17.36 16.32
N PHE A 391 -2.80 17.93 16.17
CA PHE A 391 -1.61 17.54 16.92
C PHE A 391 -0.81 18.71 17.50
N LEU A 392 -1.41 19.89 17.64
CA LEU A 392 -0.71 21.13 18.04
C LEU A 392 0.16 20.98 19.29
N ALA A 393 -0.32 20.26 20.31
CA ALA A 393 0.40 20.02 21.56
C ALA A 393 1.66 19.14 21.40
N HIS A 394 1.76 18.41 20.29
CA HIS A 394 2.79 17.40 20.04
C HIS A 394 3.68 17.72 18.84
N LEU A 395 3.57 18.92 18.26
CA LEU A 395 4.40 19.33 17.13
C LEU A 395 5.84 19.65 17.56
N PRO A 396 6.86 19.01 16.96
CA PRO A 396 8.25 19.34 17.23
C PRO A 396 8.59 20.80 16.89
N SER A 397 9.45 21.37 17.74
CA SER A 397 10.04 22.70 17.52
C SER A 397 11.32 22.57 16.70
N MET A 398 11.40 23.30 15.59
CA MET A 398 12.53 23.35 14.67
C MET A 398 12.77 24.80 14.20
N PRO A 399 13.09 25.75 15.11
CA PRO A 399 13.16 27.18 14.79
C PRO A 399 14.26 27.53 13.78
N ASN A 400 15.32 26.71 13.72
CA ASN A 400 16.46 26.93 12.84
C ASN A 400 16.27 26.34 11.43
N ILE A 401 15.12 25.69 11.17
CA ILE A 401 14.81 25.12 9.85
C ILE A 401 13.90 26.08 9.09
N PRO A 402 14.29 26.57 7.90
CA PRO A 402 13.44 27.44 7.10
C PRO A 402 12.13 26.76 6.70
N ASP A 403 11.09 27.55 6.48
CA ASP A 403 9.81 27.03 6.01
C ASP A 403 9.94 26.24 4.69
N GLY A 404 9.26 25.11 4.64
CA GLY A 404 9.33 24.19 3.50
C GLY A 404 8.95 22.77 3.84
N THR A 405 8.95 21.91 2.83
CA THR A 405 8.74 20.47 2.98
C THR A 405 10.06 19.74 2.81
N TYR A 406 10.38 18.83 3.72
CA TYR A 406 11.66 18.14 3.79
C TYR A 406 11.48 16.64 3.99
N GLU A 407 12.50 15.87 3.65
CA GLU A 407 12.62 14.45 3.99
C GLU A 407 14.09 14.07 4.15
N ILE A 408 14.37 13.09 5.00
CA ILE A 408 15.70 12.49 5.17
C ILE A 408 15.60 11.02 4.78
N GLN A 409 16.46 10.58 3.85
CA GLN A 409 16.58 9.18 3.44
C GLN A 409 18.03 8.74 3.54
N ASN A 410 18.30 7.71 4.35
CA ASN A 410 19.65 7.18 4.58
C ASN A 410 20.67 8.32 4.84
N GLY A 411 20.34 9.18 5.81
CA GLY A 411 21.14 10.35 6.23
C GLY A 411 21.15 11.53 5.25
N LYS A 412 20.61 11.41 4.04
CA LYS A 412 20.60 12.47 3.03
C LYS A 412 19.32 13.29 3.13
N ALA A 413 19.43 14.58 3.42
CA ALA A 413 18.30 15.48 3.55
C ALA A 413 17.98 16.19 2.23
N SER A 414 16.69 16.28 1.89
CA SER A 414 16.20 16.93 0.67
C SER A 414 15.02 17.86 0.96
N LYS A 415 14.94 18.99 0.23
CA LYS A 415 13.75 19.84 0.17
C LYS A 415 12.87 19.39 -0.99
N ILE A 416 11.58 19.24 -0.72
CA ILE A 416 10.57 18.88 -1.73
C ILE A 416 10.02 20.17 -2.35
N LEU A 417 10.16 20.25 -3.68
CA LEU A 417 9.71 21.36 -4.50
C LEU A 417 8.34 21.05 -5.12
N TRP A 418 7.88 21.93 -5.99
CA TRP A 418 6.66 21.74 -6.76
C TRP A 418 6.71 20.45 -7.59
N SER A 419 5.56 19.77 -7.70
CA SER A 419 5.41 18.46 -8.37
C SER A 419 6.26 17.33 -7.77
N ASP A 420 6.48 17.35 -6.44
CA ASP A 420 7.15 16.28 -5.70
C ASP A 420 8.60 15.98 -6.17
N ILE A 421 9.27 17.00 -6.71
CA ILE A 421 10.69 16.97 -7.09
C ILE A 421 11.55 17.18 -5.84
N ALA A 422 12.44 16.24 -5.54
CA ALA A 422 13.36 16.35 -4.41
C ALA A 422 14.67 17.04 -4.83
N LYS A 423 15.06 18.09 -4.09
CA LYS A 423 16.35 18.79 -4.23
C LYS A 423 17.20 18.54 -2.99
N ALA A 424 18.40 17.99 -3.17
CA ALA A 424 19.34 17.77 -2.06
C ALA A 424 19.67 19.09 -1.35
N LEU A 425 19.74 19.05 -0.02
CA LEU A 425 20.15 20.18 0.81
C LEU A 425 21.67 20.30 0.85
N PRO A 426 22.21 21.52 1.03
CA PRO A 426 23.65 21.71 1.16
C PRO A 426 24.16 21.16 2.50
N PRO A 427 25.44 20.74 2.61
CA PRO A 427 25.97 20.05 3.79
C PRO A 427 25.93 20.86 5.10
N ASP A 428 25.91 22.18 5.01
CA ASP A 428 25.82 23.13 6.12
C ASP A 428 24.38 23.32 6.65
N HIS A 429 23.39 22.76 5.97
CA HIS A 429 22.00 22.87 6.38
C HIS A 429 21.78 22.25 7.78
N PRO A 430 21.00 22.86 8.70
CA PRO A 430 20.92 22.37 10.08
C PRO A 430 20.32 20.96 10.25
N LEU A 431 19.61 20.45 9.24
CA LEU A 431 19.15 19.04 9.20
C LEU A 431 20.30 18.02 9.09
N TYR A 432 21.51 18.44 8.72
CA TYR A 432 22.71 17.62 8.76
C TYR A 432 23.47 17.72 10.09
N SER A 433 22.92 18.42 11.09
CA SER A 433 23.51 18.47 12.42
C SER A 433 23.71 17.07 12.99
N LYS A 434 24.97 16.76 13.32
CA LYS A 434 25.38 15.52 13.98
C LYS A 434 25.46 15.66 15.51
N SER A 435 24.90 16.74 16.07
CA SER A 435 24.87 16.89 17.53
C SER A 435 24.01 15.78 18.15
N PRO A 436 24.38 15.27 19.34
CA PRO A 436 23.60 14.25 20.04
C PRO A 436 22.13 14.66 20.22
N GLU A 437 21.85 15.93 20.48
CA GLU A 437 20.49 16.45 20.68
C GLU A 437 19.68 16.40 19.39
N SER A 438 20.28 16.74 18.25
CA SER A 438 19.64 16.71 16.94
C SER A 438 19.34 15.28 16.50
N ILE A 439 20.30 14.36 16.69
CA ILE A 439 20.11 12.94 16.39
C ILE A 439 19.08 12.32 17.31
N GLN A 440 19.15 12.60 18.62
CA GLN A 440 18.18 12.12 19.60
C GLN A 440 16.77 12.58 19.23
N LEU A 441 16.60 13.87 18.92
CA LEU A 441 15.31 14.43 18.53
C LEU A 441 14.76 13.73 17.30
N LEU A 442 15.50 13.70 16.18
CA LEU A 442 15.03 13.09 14.94
C LEU A 442 14.78 11.58 15.07
N TYR A 443 15.60 10.88 15.86
CA TYR A 443 15.40 9.46 16.14
C TYR A 443 14.09 9.24 16.91
N ASN A 444 13.89 9.96 18.01
CA ASN A 444 12.75 9.77 18.91
C ASN A 444 11.44 10.32 18.37
N LEU A 445 11.48 11.27 17.43
CA LEU A 445 10.29 11.66 16.67
C LEU A 445 9.72 10.51 15.82
N GLY A 446 10.54 9.50 15.54
CA GLY A 446 10.13 8.34 14.75
C GLY A 446 9.74 8.74 13.34
N VAL A 447 8.83 7.97 12.76
CA VAL A 447 8.25 8.26 11.45
C VAL A 447 6.88 8.94 11.57
N GLU A 448 6.34 8.95 12.79
CA GLU A 448 5.16 9.68 13.21
C GLU A 448 5.40 11.18 13.27
N PHE A 449 6.64 11.58 13.59
CA PHE A 449 7.10 12.96 13.62
C PHE A 449 6.40 13.82 14.70
N LEU A 450 6.18 13.24 15.89
CA LEU A 450 5.51 13.86 17.02
C LEU A 450 6.33 13.78 18.31
N THR A 451 6.28 14.82 19.14
CA THR A 451 7.02 14.87 20.42
C THR A 451 6.43 13.97 21.50
N GLN A 452 5.22 13.43 21.30
CA GLN A 452 4.60 12.47 22.23
C GLN A 452 5.39 11.15 22.36
N TYR A 453 6.30 10.87 21.43
CA TYR A 453 7.21 9.72 21.45
C TYR A 453 8.55 10.03 22.14
N ASN A 454 8.80 11.28 22.53
CA ASN A 454 10.02 11.64 23.25
C ASN A 454 9.97 11.11 24.68
N PRO A 455 11.09 10.57 25.21
CA PRO A 455 11.17 10.03 26.56
C PRO A 455 10.71 11.03 27.63
N SER A 456 9.79 10.60 28.51
CA SER A 456 9.27 11.37 29.64
C SER A 456 9.32 10.55 30.94
N PRO A 457 9.44 11.20 32.12
CA PRO A 457 9.36 10.51 33.42
C PRO A 457 7.99 9.94 33.76
N LYS A 458 6.92 10.42 33.11
CA LYS A 458 5.59 9.80 33.24
C LYS A 458 5.60 8.46 32.51
N VAL A 459 4.93 7.43 33.04
CA VAL A 459 4.83 6.10 32.42
C VAL A 459 4.43 6.23 30.95
N GLN A 460 5.40 6.09 30.04
CA GLN A 460 5.24 6.34 28.62
C GLN A 460 5.26 5.01 27.86
N ARG A 461 4.14 4.72 27.20
CA ARG A 461 3.94 3.48 26.42
C ARG A 461 4.17 3.66 24.93
N LEU A 462 4.21 4.90 24.47
CA LEU A 462 4.40 5.23 23.07
C LEU A 462 5.89 5.19 22.75
N TYR A 463 6.30 4.13 22.07
CA TYR A 463 7.62 4.03 21.45
C TYR A 463 7.55 4.57 20.03
N PRO A 464 8.58 5.33 19.58
CA PRO A 464 8.64 5.71 18.18
C PRO A 464 8.77 4.46 17.30
N SER A 465 8.35 4.55 16.03
CA SER A 465 8.58 3.46 15.06
C SER A 465 10.06 3.34 14.68
N ARG A 466 10.86 2.91 15.65
CA ARG A 466 12.30 2.66 15.60
C ARG A 466 12.51 1.27 16.16
N TYR A 467 13.28 0.47 15.43
CA TYR A 467 13.44 -0.94 15.73
C TYR A 467 14.91 -1.34 15.69
N ALA A 468 15.20 -2.39 16.44
CA ALA A 468 16.46 -3.10 16.42
C ALA A 468 16.25 -4.59 16.15
N TYR A 469 17.25 -5.23 15.56
CA TYR A 469 17.31 -6.67 15.42
C TYR A 469 18.76 -7.13 15.29
N PHE A 470 19.00 -8.40 15.55
CA PHE A 470 20.29 -9.04 15.26
C PHE A 470 20.29 -9.73 13.90
N ARG A 471 21.42 -9.65 13.21
CA ARG A 471 21.72 -10.45 12.02
C ARG A 471 23.24 -10.63 11.95
N ASP A 472 23.69 -11.86 11.74
CA ASP A 472 25.12 -12.19 11.64
C ASP A 472 25.93 -11.66 12.84
N SER A 473 25.36 -11.80 14.04
CA SER A 473 25.90 -11.34 15.34
C SER A 473 26.18 -9.83 15.45
N GLN A 474 25.55 -9.02 14.61
CA GLN A 474 25.62 -7.56 14.65
C GLN A 474 24.26 -6.98 15.05
N LEU A 475 24.26 -5.85 15.76
CA LEU A 475 23.03 -5.14 16.10
C LEU A 475 22.71 -4.11 15.02
N TYR A 476 21.57 -4.32 14.34
CA TYR A 476 21.05 -3.42 13.34
C TYR A 476 20.06 -2.45 13.96
N LEU A 477 20.13 -1.17 13.58
CA LEU A 477 19.07 -0.17 13.79
C LEU A 477 18.64 0.35 12.42
N LEU A 478 17.32 0.39 12.18
CA LEU A 478 16.75 0.96 10.95
C LEU A 478 17.34 0.37 9.64
N GLY A 479 17.74 -0.91 9.66
CA GLY A 479 18.32 -1.62 8.51
C GLY A 479 19.84 -1.50 8.36
N PHE A 480 20.53 -0.81 9.27
CA PHE A 480 21.99 -0.62 9.22
C PHE A 480 22.69 -1.20 10.46
N PRO A 481 23.85 -1.87 10.30
CA PRO A 481 24.58 -2.44 11.43
C PRO A 481 25.29 -1.33 12.21
N ILE A 482 24.73 -0.94 13.35
CA ILE A 482 25.26 0.17 14.17
C ILE A 482 26.36 -0.32 15.10
N LEU A 483 26.15 -1.47 15.75
CA LEU A 483 27.16 -2.13 16.58
C LEU A 483 27.62 -3.41 15.88
N GLN A 484 28.92 -3.48 15.64
CA GLN A 484 29.58 -4.62 15.02
C GLN A 484 29.80 -5.74 16.04
N LYS A 485 30.04 -6.98 15.57
CA LYS A 485 30.20 -8.15 16.45
C LYS A 485 31.34 -8.03 17.46
N ASP A 486 32.38 -7.29 17.10
CA ASP A 486 33.59 -7.02 17.87
C ASP A 486 33.51 -5.71 18.65
N ASP A 487 32.38 -4.98 18.56
CA ASP A 487 32.16 -3.74 19.28
C ASP A 487 32.15 -4.00 20.80
N PRO A 488 33.03 -3.33 21.58
CA PRO A 488 33.07 -3.52 23.03
C PRO A 488 31.74 -3.20 23.73
N ALA A 489 30.94 -2.27 23.21
CA ALA A 489 29.63 -1.95 23.78
C ALA A 489 28.65 -3.12 23.58
N LEU A 490 28.71 -3.80 22.43
CA LEU A 490 27.88 -4.97 22.14
C LEU A 490 28.28 -6.18 22.99
N ILE A 491 29.58 -6.46 23.12
CA ILE A 491 30.09 -7.56 23.95
C ILE A 491 29.65 -7.39 25.41
N ARG A 492 29.78 -6.18 25.97
CA ARG A 492 29.36 -5.89 27.35
C ARG A 492 27.84 -5.94 27.50
N PHE A 493 27.09 -5.47 26.50
CA PHE A 493 25.64 -5.62 26.46
C PHE A 493 25.24 -7.09 26.56
N LEU A 494 25.75 -7.97 25.69
CA LEU A 494 25.41 -9.39 25.70
C LEU A 494 25.75 -10.04 27.04
N LYS A 495 26.92 -9.73 27.61
CA LYS A 495 27.29 -10.21 28.96
C LYS A 495 26.25 -9.83 30.01
N ARG A 496 25.73 -8.60 29.99
CA ARG A 496 24.67 -8.14 30.91
C ARG A 496 23.34 -8.85 30.65
N GLU A 497 22.98 -9.10 29.40
CA GLU A 497 21.74 -9.83 29.08
C GLU A 497 21.75 -11.25 29.67
N TYR A 498 22.87 -11.97 29.53
CA TYR A 498 23.02 -13.31 30.12
C TYR A 498 23.10 -13.28 31.65
N GLN A 499 23.67 -12.23 32.24
CA GLN A 499 23.61 -12.02 33.69
C GLN A 499 22.18 -11.84 34.18
N LYS A 500 21.37 -11.00 33.53
CA LYS A 500 19.94 -10.83 33.85
C LYS A 500 19.18 -12.15 33.71
N GLN A 501 19.47 -12.94 32.69
CA GLN A 501 18.87 -14.28 32.52
C GLN A 501 19.22 -15.19 33.70
N SER A 502 20.47 -15.21 34.15
CA SER A 502 20.92 -16.03 35.30
C SER A 502 20.25 -15.66 36.63
N MET A 503 19.81 -14.40 36.76
CA MET A 503 19.07 -13.90 37.92
C MET A 503 17.54 -14.02 37.78
N SER A 504 17.06 -14.50 36.64
CA SER A 504 15.62 -14.58 36.37
C SER A 504 14.96 -15.76 37.08
N THR A 505 13.64 -15.68 37.26
CA THR A 505 12.85 -16.72 37.94
C THR A 505 11.79 -17.28 37.01
N SER A 506 11.22 -18.44 37.32
CA SER A 506 10.10 -19.00 36.55
C SER A 506 8.83 -18.12 36.57
N VAL A 507 8.68 -17.30 37.62
CA VAL A 507 7.60 -16.33 37.80
C VAL A 507 7.84 -15.07 36.97
N HIS A 508 9.09 -14.57 36.97
CA HIS A 508 9.53 -13.41 36.20
C HIS A 508 10.66 -13.84 35.24
N PRO A 509 10.32 -14.52 34.14
CA PRO A 509 11.32 -15.00 33.20
C PRO A 509 11.93 -13.82 32.44
N TYR A 510 13.23 -13.91 32.20
CA TYR A 510 13.95 -12.97 31.36
C TYR A 510 14.62 -13.70 30.20
N PHE A 511 14.44 -13.17 28.99
CA PHE A 511 15.05 -13.69 27.78
C PHE A 511 16.07 -12.67 27.26
N PRO A 512 17.35 -13.06 27.08
CA PRO A 512 18.37 -12.15 26.57
C PRO A 512 18.02 -11.72 25.14
N PHE A 513 18.20 -10.43 24.83
CA PHE A 513 18.08 -9.96 23.45
C PHE A 513 19.39 -10.19 22.70
N ASP A 514 19.46 -11.32 21.99
CA ASP A 514 20.64 -11.80 21.26
C ASP A 514 20.25 -12.34 19.87
N ASP A 515 21.25 -12.70 19.07
CA ASP A 515 21.10 -13.34 17.78
C ASP A 515 20.72 -14.83 17.91
N ASN A 516 19.44 -15.13 17.71
CA ASN A 516 18.94 -16.52 17.69
C ASN A 516 19.34 -17.32 16.43
N GLY A 517 19.98 -16.67 15.45
CA GLY A 517 20.29 -17.26 14.17
C GLY A 517 19.09 -17.42 13.23
N ALA A 518 19.39 -17.48 11.94
CA ALA A 518 18.39 -17.77 10.92
C ALA A 518 17.84 -19.20 11.09
N PRO A 519 16.58 -19.48 10.69
CA PRO A 519 16.02 -20.83 10.69
C PRO A 519 16.61 -21.65 9.51
N ILE A 520 17.91 -21.91 9.57
CA ILE A 520 18.71 -22.64 8.61
C ILE A 520 19.40 -23.80 9.34
N GLN A 521 19.27 -25.00 8.78
CA GLN A 521 19.90 -26.20 9.28
C GLN A 521 21.41 -26.20 8.98
N LYS A 522 22.18 -27.08 9.64
CA LYS A 522 23.65 -27.16 9.45
C LYS A 522 24.08 -27.45 8.01
N ASN A 523 23.21 -28.07 7.20
CA ASN A 523 23.45 -28.35 5.79
C ASN A 523 23.20 -27.13 4.86
N GLY A 524 22.80 -25.98 5.41
CA GLY A 524 22.49 -24.75 4.67
C GLY A 524 21.05 -24.67 4.13
N GLU A 525 20.22 -25.69 4.34
CA GLU A 525 18.81 -25.67 3.95
C GLU A 525 17.93 -25.02 5.01
N ILE A 526 16.77 -24.50 4.59
CA ILE A 526 15.82 -23.89 5.53
C ILE A 526 15.22 -24.95 6.47
N ASP A 527 15.00 -24.60 7.73
CA ASP A 527 14.29 -25.47 8.68
C ASP A 527 12.78 -25.35 8.46
N ILE A 528 12.24 -26.24 7.63
CA ILE A 528 10.82 -26.23 7.24
C ILE A 528 9.90 -26.46 8.44
N ASP A 529 10.24 -27.42 9.31
CA ASP A 529 9.41 -27.79 10.45
C ASP A 529 9.39 -26.69 11.50
N PHE A 530 10.54 -26.05 11.74
CA PHE A 530 10.62 -24.87 12.58
C PHE A 530 9.74 -23.74 12.05
N ILE A 531 9.78 -23.43 10.75
CA ILE A 531 8.99 -22.33 10.17
C ILE A 531 7.50 -22.64 10.21
N ARG A 532 7.08 -23.88 9.93
CA ARG A 532 5.67 -24.27 10.02
C ARG A 532 5.12 -24.21 11.44
N ARG A 533 5.97 -24.51 12.44
CA ARG A 533 5.59 -24.49 13.86
C ARG A 533 5.56 -23.08 14.44
N ASN A 534 6.55 -22.26 14.10
CA ASN A 534 6.75 -20.95 14.75
C ASN A 534 6.38 -19.77 13.84
N GLY A 535 6.14 -19.97 12.56
CA GLY A 535 5.80 -18.94 11.58
C GLY A 535 4.29 -18.67 11.46
N ILE A 536 3.96 -17.64 10.69
CA ILE A 536 2.59 -17.31 10.32
C ILE A 536 2.19 -18.09 9.07
N THR A 537 1.09 -18.83 9.12
CA THR A 537 0.52 -19.48 7.92
C THR A 537 -0.59 -18.62 7.33
N ILE A 538 -0.50 -18.38 6.02
CA ILE A 538 -1.49 -17.58 5.31
C ILE A 538 -2.74 -18.43 5.04
N PRO A 539 -3.95 -17.95 5.40
CA PRO A 539 -5.19 -18.70 5.17
C PRO A 539 -5.46 -18.94 3.68
N GLU A 540 -6.33 -19.93 3.40
CA GLU A 540 -6.86 -20.15 2.05
C GLU A 540 -7.61 -18.92 1.53
N ASN A 541 -7.47 -18.65 0.23
CA ASN A 541 -8.04 -17.48 -0.46
C ASN A 541 -7.66 -16.12 0.15
N MET A 542 -6.53 -16.05 0.86
CA MET A 542 -6.02 -14.84 1.51
C MET A 542 -4.56 -14.59 1.14
N TYR A 543 -4.13 -13.34 1.23
CA TYR A 543 -2.79 -12.89 0.90
C TYR A 543 -2.20 -12.01 2.00
N LEU A 544 -0.91 -12.17 2.27
CA LEU A 544 -0.17 -11.25 3.15
C LEU A 544 0.47 -10.17 2.29
N VAL A 545 0.15 -8.91 2.58
CA VAL A 545 0.76 -7.77 1.91
C VAL A 545 1.43 -6.85 2.93
N LEU A 546 2.64 -6.39 2.63
CA LEU A 546 3.39 -5.45 3.46
C LEU A 546 3.78 -4.23 2.64
N GLY A 547 3.94 -3.09 3.29
CA GLY A 547 4.56 -1.92 2.66
C GLY A 547 6.08 -1.98 2.81
N ASP A 548 6.78 -1.51 1.78
CA ASP A 548 8.25 -1.48 1.75
C ASP A 548 8.83 -0.57 2.85
N ASN A 549 8.06 0.45 3.25
CA ASN A 549 8.35 1.26 4.42
C ASN A 549 7.51 0.80 5.61
N HIS A 550 7.94 -0.27 6.28
CA HIS A 550 7.26 -0.87 7.43
C HIS A 550 6.72 0.20 8.40
N ALA A 551 7.58 1.12 8.82
CA ALA A 551 7.28 2.11 9.86
C ALA A 551 6.20 3.13 9.45
N MET A 552 5.89 3.26 8.16
CA MET A 552 4.81 4.13 7.64
C MET A 552 3.64 3.36 7.06
N SER A 553 3.64 2.03 7.16
CA SER A 553 2.72 1.21 6.41
C SER A 553 1.65 0.63 7.32
N GLY A 554 0.42 1.16 7.16
CA GLY A 554 -0.79 0.43 7.48
C GLY A 554 -0.95 -0.68 6.46
N ASP A 555 -0.59 -1.91 6.85
CA ASP A 555 -0.62 -3.11 6.02
C ASP A 555 -1.18 -4.31 6.79
N SER A 556 -0.90 -5.54 6.33
CA SER A 556 -1.47 -6.73 6.94
C SER A 556 -1.15 -6.88 8.43
N ARG A 557 -0.07 -6.26 8.93
CA ARG A 557 0.24 -6.21 10.39
C ARG A 557 -0.86 -5.53 11.19
N GLN A 558 -1.61 -4.61 10.57
CA GLN A 558 -2.67 -3.85 11.18
C GLN A 558 -4.06 -4.40 10.83
N PHE A 559 -4.38 -4.52 9.53
CA PHE A 559 -5.75 -4.86 9.08
C PHE A 559 -5.95 -6.35 8.80
N GLY A 560 -4.88 -7.16 8.84
CA GLY A 560 -4.88 -8.59 8.58
C GLY A 560 -4.68 -8.99 7.11
N PHE A 561 -5.01 -10.24 6.79
CA PHE A 561 -4.81 -10.75 5.43
C PHE A 561 -5.80 -10.13 4.43
N VAL A 562 -5.37 -10.02 3.17
CA VAL A 562 -6.18 -9.49 2.07
C VAL A 562 -6.93 -10.63 1.40
N PRO A 563 -8.27 -10.58 1.31
CA PRO A 563 -9.03 -11.56 0.55
C PRO A 563 -8.66 -11.57 -0.93
N GLU A 564 -8.66 -12.75 -1.55
CA GLU A 564 -8.39 -12.92 -2.98
C GLU A 564 -9.29 -12.02 -3.84
N SER A 565 -10.58 -11.96 -3.52
CA SER A 565 -11.58 -11.10 -4.18
C SER A 565 -11.26 -9.61 -4.13
N ASN A 566 -10.39 -9.20 -3.21
CA ASN A 566 -10.04 -7.80 -3.05
C ASN A 566 -8.88 -7.39 -3.98
N LEU A 567 -8.15 -8.33 -4.57
CA LEU A 567 -7.04 -8.04 -5.48
C LEU A 567 -7.54 -7.47 -6.81
N LYS A 568 -7.24 -6.20 -7.10
CA LYS A 568 -7.79 -5.47 -8.26
C LYS A 568 -6.85 -5.35 -9.45
N GLY A 569 -5.54 -5.38 -9.21
CA GLY A 569 -4.56 -5.29 -10.27
C GLY A 569 -3.12 -5.31 -9.77
N ALA A 570 -2.18 -5.23 -10.70
CA ALA A 570 -0.76 -5.06 -10.39
C ALA A 570 -0.24 -3.77 -11.02
N VAL A 571 0.66 -3.11 -10.30
CA VAL A 571 1.37 -1.94 -10.85
C VAL A 571 2.22 -2.42 -12.03
N LYS A 572 2.24 -1.67 -13.13
CA LYS A 572 3.07 -1.98 -14.31
C LYS A 572 4.19 -0.99 -14.52
N PHE A 573 3.87 0.28 -14.34
CA PHE A 573 4.70 1.35 -14.85
C PHE A 573 4.48 2.62 -14.05
N LEU A 574 5.56 3.31 -13.68
CA LEU A 574 5.56 4.64 -13.11
C LEU A 574 5.85 5.62 -14.25
N PHE A 575 4.89 6.50 -14.57
CA PHE A 575 5.01 7.43 -15.70
C PHE A 575 5.21 8.89 -15.30
N TRP A 576 5.03 9.23 -14.02
CA TRP A 576 5.33 10.55 -13.46
C TRP A 576 5.80 10.42 -12.00
N PRO A 577 6.77 11.22 -11.54
CA PRO A 577 7.46 12.30 -12.24
C PRO A 577 8.47 11.84 -13.29
N ALA A 578 8.69 12.68 -14.31
CA ALA A 578 9.73 12.46 -15.30
C ALA A 578 11.11 12.46 -14.63
N GLY A 579 12.03 11.61 -15.12
CA GLY A 579 13.40 11.49 -14.59
C GLY A 579 13.72 10.07 -14.13
N SER A 580 14.58 9.94 -13.11
CA SER A 580 15.14 8.65 -12.67
C SER A 580 14.13 7.62 -12.15
N ARG A 581 12.91 8.04 -11.82
CA ARG A 581 11.82 7.16 -11.35
C ARG A 581 10.94 6.63 -12.48
N PHE A 582 11.00 7.23 -13.68
CA PHE A 582 10.19 6.82 -14.82
C PHE A 582 10.59 5.41 -15.27
N GLY A 583 9.66 4.46 -15.26
CA GLY A 583 9.96 3.08 -15.65
C GLY A 583 9.13 2.02 -14.95
N MET A 584 9.58 0.78 -15.04
CA MET A 584 9.00 -0.33 -14.27
C MET A 584 9.50 -0.26 -12.83
N PRO A 585 8.63 -0.38 -11.81
CA PRO A 585 9.09 -0.44 -10.43
C PRO A 585 9.81 -1.77 -10.15
N MET A 586 10.60 -1.82 -9.08
CA MET A 586 11.32 -3.04 -8.66
C MET A 586 10.33 -4.10 -8.16
N GLN A 587 9.99 -5.05 -9.03
CA GLN A 587 9.08 -6.16 -8.78
C GLN A 587 9.25 -7.23 -9.88
N PRO A 588 8.74 -8.47 -9.69
CA PRO A 588 8.82 -9.49 -10.74
C PRO A 588 7.94 -9.17 -11.95
N LEU A 589 8.41 -9.60 -13.13
CA LEU A 589 7.71 -9.40 -14.39
C LEU A 589 6.48 -10.32 -14.48
N GLN A 590 5.33 -9.67 -14.61
CA GLN A 590 4.06 -10.35 -14.85
C GLN A 590 3.99 -10.86 -16.31
N PRO A 591 3.50 -12.08 -16.54
CA PRO A 591 3.43 -12.66 -17.87
C PRO A 591 2.44 -11.89 -18.75
N PHE A 592 2.91 -11.39 -19.89
CA PHE A 592 2.06 -10.65 -20.83
C PHE A 592 1.03 -11.59 -21.50
N PHE A 593 1.46 -12.79 -21.92
CA PHE A 593 0.62 -13.80 -22.56
C PHE A 593 -0.15 -14.65 -21.53
N ALA A 594 -0.94 -13.99 -20.69
CA ALA A 594 -1.90 -14.64 -19.81
C ALA A 594 -3.29 -14.59 -20.42
N PHE A 595 -4.13 -15.62 -20.16
CA PHE A 595 -5.51 -15.66 -20.67
C PHE A 595 -6.29 -14.36 -20.41
N PRO A 596 -6.25 -13.74 -19.20
CA PRO A 596 -7.00 -12.51 -18.95
C PRO A 596 -6.53 -11.34 -19.83
N ASN A 597 -5.21 -11.16 -19.95
CA ASN A 597 -4.62 -10.17 -20.85
C ASN A 597 -5.03 -10.42 -22.31
N ILE A 598 -4.87 -11.65 -22.80
CA ILE A 598 -5.23 -12.02 -24.19
C ILE A 598 -6.73 -11.78 -24.43
N ALA A 599 -7.59 -12.10 -23.46
CA ALA A 599 -9.03 -11.89 -23.58
C ALA A 599 -9.38 -10.40 -23.69
N VAL A 600 -8.82 -9.54 -22.82
CA VAL A 600 -9.08 -8.09 -22.84
C VAL A 600 -8.52 -7.43 -24.09
N TRP A 601 -7.24 -7.68 -24.40
CA TRP A 601 -6.61 -7.14 -25.61
C TRP A 601 -7.26 -7.66 -26.88
N GLY A 602 -7.61 -8.95 -26.93
CA GLY A 602 -8.32 -9.57 -28.04
C GLY A 602 -9.71 -8.94 -28.25
N ALA A 603 -10.48 -8.74 -27.18
CA ALA A 603 -11.76 -8.03 -27.25
C ALA A 603 -11.56 -6.60 -27.80
N PHE A 604 -10.59 -5.86 -27.29
CA PHE A 604 -10.29 -4.50 -27.76
C PHE A 604 -9.91 -4.46 -29.24
N LEU A 605 -9.01 -5.33 -29.68
CA LEU A 605 -8.57 -5.42 -31.07
C LEU A 605 -9.71 -5.83 -32.01
N MET A 606 -10.69 -6.59 -31.53
CA MET A 606 -11.87 -7.03 -32.31
C MET A 606 -12.97 -5.96 -32.43
N ILE A 607 -13.01 -4.94 -31.56
CA ILE A 607 -14.02 -3.86 -31.62
C ILE A 607 -13.97 -3.14 -32.96
N VAL A 608 -12.79 -2.71 -33.41
CA VAL A 608 -12.65 -1.93 -34.65
C VAL A 608 -13.09 -2.75 -35.89
N PRO A 609 -12.60 -3.99 -36.11
CA PRO A 609 -13.10 -4.87 -37.16
C PRO A 609 -14.60 -5.14 -37.06
N ALA A 610 -15.13 -5.43 -35.87
CA ALA A 610 -16.54 -5.70 -35.67
C ALA A 610 -17.41 -4.49 -36.05
N VAL A 611 -17.02 -3.28 -35.63
CA VAL A 611 -17.70 -2.03 -36.01
C VAL A 611 -17.64 -1.80 -37.52
N ILE A 612 -16.49 -2.07 -38.15
CA ILE A 612 -16.34 -1.95 -39.61
C ILE A 612 -17.26 -2.96 -40.33
N ILE A 613 -17.27 -4.23 -39.90
CA ILE A 613 -18.09 -5.31 -40.48
C ILE A 613 -19.58 -5.01 -40.28
N TYR A 614 -20.00 -4.65 -39.06
CA TYR A 614 -21.38 -4.27 -38.75
C TYR A 614 -21.84 -3.12 -39.64
N ARG A 615 -21.04 -2.05 -39.75
CA ARG A 615 -21.34 -0.91 -40.62
C ARG A 615 -21.46 -1.36 -42.08
N ARG A 616 -20.54 -2.20 -42.58
CA ARG A 616 -20.58 -2.74 -43.95
C ARG A 616 -21.81 -3.61 -44.22
N ARG A 617 -22.19 -4.51 -43.30
CA ARG A 617 -23.38 -5.37 -43.42
C ARG A 617 -24.67 -4.56 -43.40
N LYS A 618 -24.79 -3.61 -42.48
CA LYS A 618 -25.94 -2.70 -42.40
C LYS A 618 -26.10 -1.85 -43.67
N LEU A 619 -24.98 -1.37 -44.23
CA LEU A 619 -24.95 -0.70 -45.52
C LEU A 619 -25.40 -1.61 -46.68
N LYS A 620 -25.04 -2.89 -46.66
CA LYS A 620 -25.41 -3.85 -47.71
C LYS A 620 -26.89 -4.25 -47.66
N ASN A 621 -27.45 -4.43 -46.46
CA ASN A 621 -28.86 -4.82 -46.27
C ASN A 621 -29.87 -3.70 -46.57
N LEU A 622 -29.45 -2.43 -46.58
CA LEU A 622 -30.31 -1.28 -46.91
C LEU A 622 -30.21 -0.86 -48.38
N LEU A 623 -29.30 -1.48 -49.15
CA LEU A 623 -29.14 -1.31 -50.60
C LEU A 623 -29.70 -2.51 -51.38
N LYS A 624 -30.10 -3.57 -50.66
CA LYS A 624 -31.03 -4.59 -51.13
C LYS A 624 -32.41 -4.14 -50.72
#